data_AF-A0A844A674-F1
#
_entry.id   AF-A0A844A674-F1
#
_cell.length_a   1.000
_cell.length_b   1.000
_cell.length_c   1.000
_cell.angle_alpha   90.00
_cell.angle_beta   90.00
_cell.angle_gamma   90.00
#
_symmetry.space_group_name_H-M   'P 1'
#
loop_
_entity.id
_entity.type
_entity.pdbx_description
1 polymer ?
#
loop_
_entity_poly.entity_id
_entity_poly.type
_entity_poly.pdbx_seq_one_letter_code
_entity_poly.pdbx_strand_id
1 'polypeptide(L)'
;MPVFVEPFRHQQGNMRRILAVLLIAATTASAAAAGQSGKPRYFVKAWLQKADKTFEHTTIWCGPDQHCLLPIGEDMIELRELSGSSYHLRFISASSEDTPCCVFRNGSREARLESEYPRVATLYYRPEILGGRGVTKFGRLIIVVEDLY
;
A
#
# COMPACT_ATOMS: atom_id res chain seq x y z
N MET A 1 16.85 -28.22 -76.57
CA MET A 1 15.97 -29.40 -76.49
C MET A 1 16.86 -30.63 -76.46
N PRO A 2 16.63 -31.66 -75.62
CA PRO A 2 15.61 -31.81 -74.55
C PRO A 2 16.09 -31.07 -73.25
N VAL A 3 15.62 -31.18 -71.99
CA VAL A 3 14.91 -32.19 -71.14
C VAL A 3 15.84 -33.34 -70.67
N PHE A 4 15.83 -33.86 -69.43
CA PHE A 4 15.03 -33.59 -68.21
C PHE A 4 15.92 -32.83 -67.17
N VAL A 5 16.01 -32.99 -65.82
CA VAL A 5 15.48 -33.87 -64.75
C VAL A 5 15.22 -33.00 -63.47
N GLU A 6 14.48 -33.51 -62.50
CA GLU A 6 14.08 -32.85 -61.23
C GLU A 6 14.91 -33.32 -59.97
N PRO A 7 14.48 -33.15 -58.70
CA PRO A 7 14.57 -31.92 -57.90
C PRO A 7 15.17 -32.15 -56.48
N PHE A 8 15.27 -31.12 -55.61
CA PHE A 8 15.07 -31.33 -54.17
C PHE A 8 14.62 -30.10 -53.35
N ARG A 9 13.52 -30.29 -52.60
CA ARG A 9 12.98 -29.53 -51.43
C ARG A 9 12.98 -27.99 -51.43
N HIS A 10 11.76 -27.46 -51.56
CA HIS A 10 11.32 -26.13 -51.17
C HIS A 10 11.70 -25.73 -49.72
N GLN A 11 12.10 -24.47 -49.52
CA GLN A 11 11.73 -23.73 -48.30
C GLN A 11 10.34 -23.13 -48.47
N GLN A 12 9.47 -23.26 -47.47
CA GLN A 12 8.60 -22.18 -46.94
C GLN A 12 7.74 -22.74 -45.79
N GLY A 13 7.49 -21.93 -44.77
CA GLY A 13 6.73 -22.32 -43.57
C GLY A 13 7.04 -21.39 -42.40
N ASN A 14 6.17 -20.44 -42.14
CA ASN A 14 6.42 -19.35 -41.18
C ASN A 14 6.06 -19.76 -39.73
N MET A 15 6.39 -18.90 -38.76
CA MET A 15 5.94 -18.94 -37.35
C MET A 15 6.62 -19.97 -36.42
N ARG A 16 7.83 -19.65 -35.94
CA ARG A 16 8.37 -20.20 -34.67
C ARG A 16 7.42 -19.85 -33.51
N ARG A 17 6.62 -20.80 -33.02
CA ARG A 17 5.85 -20.65 -31.78
C ARG A 17 6.77 -20.78 -30.56
N ILE A 18 7.22 -19.66 -30.01
CA ILE A 18 7.90 -19.62 -28.72
C ILE A 18 6.85 -19.68 -27.61
N LEU A 19 6.69 -20.84 -26.98
CA LEU A 19 5.82 -21.03 -25.82
C LEU A 19 6.53 -20.56 -24.55
N ALA A 20 6.33 -19.30 -24.18
CA ALA A 20 6.82 -18.73 -22.94
C ALA A 20 5.91 -19.15 -21.76
N VAL A 21 6.37 -20.07 -20.91
CA VAL A 21 5.66 -20.47 -19.68
C VAL A 21 6.07 -19.54 -18.54
N LEU A 22 5.42 -18.40 -18.45
CA LEU A 22 5.51 -17.49 -17.29
C LEU A 22 4.63 -18.03 -16.15
N LEU A 23 5.24 -18.80 -15.25
CA LEU A 23 4.64 -19.16 -13.96
C LEU A 23 4.63 -17.91 -13.05
N ILE A 24 3.62 -17.05 -13.25
CA ILE A 24 3.33 -15.98 -12.30
C ILE A 24 2.80 -16.65 -11.03
N ALA A 25 3.64 -16.70 -9.99
CA ALA A 25 3.21 -17.10 -8.66
C ALA A 25 2.20 -16.07 -8.15
N ALA A 26 0.93 -16.46 -8.12
CA ALA A 26 -0.13 -15.63 -7.53
C ALA A 26 0.07 -15.56 -6.02
N THR A 27 0.78 -14.51 -5.57
CA THR A 27 0.96 -14.21 -4.14
C THR A 27 -0.41 -14.12 -3.48
N THR A 28 -0.59 -14.85 -2.38
CA THR A 28 -1.85 -14.87 -1.63
C THR A 28 -2.24 -13.45 -1.23
N ALA A 29 -3.37 -12.98 -1.76
CA ALA A 29 -3.97 -11.75 -1.27
C ALA A 29 -4.43 -11.99 0.17
N SER A 30 -3.67 -11.45 1.13
CA SER A 30 -3.98 -11.49 2.56
C SER A 30 -5.19 -10.61 2.86
N ALA A 31 -6.37 -11.10 2.49
CA ALA A 31 -7.65 -10.48 2.79
C ALA A 31 -7.94 -10.63 4.29
N ALA A 32 -7.30 -9.77 5.09
CA ALA A 32 -7.41 -9.69 6.55
C ALA A 32 -8.77 -9.12 7.00
N ALA A 33 -9.87 -9.67 6.47
CA ALA A 33 -11.25 -9.39 6.88
C ALA A 33 -11.59 -10.09 8.23
N ALA A 34 -10.68 -9.97 9.20
CA ALA A 34 -10.78 -10.60 10.51
C ALA A 34 -11.13 -9.54 11.58
N GLY A 35 -12.43 -9.37 11.85
CA GLY A 35 -12.91 -8.65 13.04
C GLY A 35 -14.08 -7.68 12.84
N GLN A 36 -14.42 -7.29 11.61
CA GLN A 36 -15.51 -6.32 11.39
C GLN A 36 -16.89 -6.99 11.38
N SER A 37 -17.72 -6.57 12.34
CA SER A 37 -19.14 -6.88 12.40
C SER A 37 -19.94 -5.67 11.89
N GLY A 38 -21.04 -5.92 11.17
CA GLY A 38 -21.91 -4.88 10.61
C GLY A 38 -21.73 -4.67 9.10
N LYS A 39 -22.44 -3.68 8.56
CA LYS A 39 -22.28 -3.25 7.16
C LYS A 39 -21.06 -2.33 7.03
N PRO A 40 -20.27 -2.42 5.96
CA PRO A 40 -19.20 -1.47 5.73
C PRO A 40 -19.78 -0.07 5.50
N ARG A 41 -19.21 0.94 6.17
CA ARG A 41 -19.54 2.36 5.97
C ARG A 41 -18.46 3.09 5.20
N TYR A 42 -17.19 2.86 5.53
CA TYR A 42 -16.07 3.51 4.86
C TYR A 42 -15.28 2.49 4.03
N PHE A 43 -14.72 2.93 2.91
CA PHE A 43 -13.73 2.18 2.14
C PHE A 43 -12.41 2.94 2.17
N VAL A 44 -11.36 2.29 2.65
CA VAL A 44 -10.08 2.96 2.92
C VAL A 44 -8.97 2.31 2.12
N LYS A 45 -8.18 3.15 1.44
CA LYS A 45 -7.03 2.76 0.63
C LYS A 45 -5.82 3.52 1.14
N ALA A 46 -4.71 2.82 1.38
CA ALA A 46 -3.51 3.41 1.94
C ALA A 46 -2.23 2.85 1.30
N TRP A 47 -1.30 3.76 0.96
CA TRP A 47 -0.02 3.45 0.34
C TRP A 47 1.10 4.12 1.13
N LEU A 48 2.11 3.36 1.53
CA LEU A 48 3.26 3.84 2.28
C LEU A 48 4.53 3.71 1.45
N GLN A 49 5.09 4.85 1.04
CA GLN A 49 6.43 4.93 0.46
C GLN A 49 7.44 5.16 1.59
N LYS A 50 8.22 4.13 1.97
CA LYS A 50 9.29 4.24 2.98
C LYS A 50 10.52 4.97 2.39
N ALA A 51 11.40 5.49 3.26
CA ALA A 51 12.52 6.36 2.86
C ALA A 51 13.61 5.64 2.03
N ASP A 52 13.72 4.32 2.17
CA ASP A 52 14.54 3.41 1.37
C ASP A 52 13.99 3.18 -0.06
N LYS A 53 12.80 3.71 -0.36
CA LYS A 53 11.99 3.53 -1.59
C LYS A 53 11.21 2.22 -1.67
N THR A 54 11.14 1.42 -0.60
CA THR A 54 10.16 0.33 -0.52
C THR A 54 8.73 0.89 -0.45
N PHE A 55 7.75 0.07 -0.81
CA PHE A 55 6.37 0.51 -1.03
C PHE A 55 5.38 -0.54 -0.55
N GLU A 56 4.58 -0.18 0.45
CA GLU A 56 3.51 -1.00 1.00
C GLU A 56 2.15 -0.46 0.58
N HIS A 57 1.16 -1.35 0.44
CA HIS A 57 -0.22 -0.98 0.11
C HIS A 57 -1.21 -1.84 0.89
N THR A 58 -2.29 -1.21 1.34
CA THR A 58 -3.43 -1.89 1.94
C THR A 58 -4.74 -1.25 1.48
N THR A 59 -5.80 -2.06 1.46
CA THR A 59 -7.17 -1.63 1.18
C THR A 59 -8.10 -2.44 2.06
N ILE A 60 -8.99 -1.77 2.80
CA ILE A 60 -9.93 -2.42 3.70
C ILE A 60 -11.27 -1.67 3.68
N TRP A 61 -12.34 -2.37 4.01
CA TRP A 61 -13.58 -1.73 4.44
C TRP A 61 -13.47 -1.39 5.93
N CYS A 62 -14.27 -0.44 6.41
CA CYS A 62 -14.44 -0.15 7.83
C CYS A 62 -15.94 -0.17 8.16
N GLY A 63 -16.30 -0.68 9.34
CA GLY A 63 -17.68 -0.74 9.82
C GLY A 63 -18.30 0.63 10.10
N PRO A 64 -19.50 0.68 10.71
CA PRO A 64 -20.11 1.93 11.17
C PRO A 64 -19.36 2.50 12.40
N ASP A 65 -18.61 1.65 13.09
CA ASP A 65 -17.72 1.99 14.19
C ASP A 65 -16.70 3.03 13.71
N GLN A 66 -16.63 4.17 14.41
CA GLN A 66 -15.79 5.32 14.01
C GLN A 66 -14.28 5.10 14.23
N HIS A 67 -13.86 3.83 14.38
CA HIS A 67 -12.50 3.38 14.64
C HIS A 67 -12.16 2.24 13.68
N CYS A 68 -11.04 2.35 12.96
CA CYS A 68 -10.61 1.35 12.00
C CYS A 68 -9.09 1.12 12.11
N LEU A 69 -8.68 -0.13 12.00
CA LEU A 69 -7.28 -0.57 12.07
C LEU A 69 -6.91 -1.25 10.74
N LEU A 70 -5.77 -0.87 10.15
CA LEU A 70 -5.36 -1.30 8.82
C LEU A 70 -3.90 -1.79 8.84
N PRO A 71 -3.60 -3.07 8.53
CA PRO A 71 -2.23 -3.53 8.36
C PRO A 71 -1.64 -3.00 7.06
N ILE A 72 -0.38 -2.56 7.07
CA ILE A 72 0.35 -2.04 5.91
C ILE A 72 1.82 -2.51 5.96
N GLY A 73 2.14 -3.56 5.22
CA GLY A 73 3.35 -4.35 5.46
C GLY A 73 3.28 -4.99 6.85
N GLU A 74 4.33 -4.81 7.65
CA GLU A 74 4.37 -5.18 9.07
C GLU A 74 3.70 -4.14 9.99
N ASP A 75 3.61 -2.88 9.54
CA ASP A 75 3.12 -1.75 10.34
C ASP A 75 1.58 -1.67 10.37
N MET A 76 1.02 -0.88 11.29
CA MET A 76 -0.43 -0.66 11.44
C MET A 76 -0.79 0.83 11.33
N ILE A 77 -1.89 1.12 10.62
CA ILE A 77 -2.56 2.43 10.63
C ILE A 77 -3.77 2.35 11.56
N GLU A 78 -3.96 3.39 12.36
CA GLU A 78 -5.13 3.59 13.22
C GLU A 78 -5.89 4.85 12.77
N LEU A 79 -7.18 4.70 12.50
CA LEU A 79 -8.10 5.79 12.15
C LEU A 79 -9.17 5.90 13.23
N ARG A 80 -9.38 7.09 13.79
CA ARG A 80 -10.36 7.37 14.85
C ARG A 80 -11.26 8.54 14.46
N GLU A 81 -12.42 8.65 15.11
CA GLU A 81 -13.44 9.66 14.83
C GLU A 81 -13.84 9.73 13.34
N LEU A 82 -13.83 8.58 12.65
CA LEU A 82 -14.15 8.48 11.23
C LEU A 82 -15.52 9.09 10.92
N SER A 83 -15.52 10.12 10.09
CA SER A 83 -16.69 10.83 9.59
C SER A 83 -16.51 11.20 8.11
N GLY A 84 -17.62 11.49 7.42
CA GLY A 84 -17.59 11.96 6.03
C GLY A 84 -16.82 13.27 5.80
N SER A 85 -16.57 14.08 6.85
CA SER A 85 -15.72 15.27 6.76
C SER A 85 -14.26 15.00 7.11
N SER A 86 -14.00 14.29 8.22
CA SER A 86 -12.67 14.19 8.82
C SER A 86 -12.47 12.96 9.71
N TYR A 87 -11.21 12.67 10.01
CA TYR A 87 -10.76 11.57 10.87
C TYR A 87 -9.43 11.92 11.55
N HIS A 88 -9.09 11.21 12.62
CA HIS A 88 -7.79 11.25 13.26
C HIS A 88 -6.93 10.08 12.78
N LEU A 89 -5.75 10.38 12.23
CA LEU A 89 -4.77 9.42 11.75
C LEU A 89 -3.64 9.24 12.77
N ARG A 90 -3.34 7.98 13.10
CA ARG A 90 -2.14 7.57 13.82
C ARG A 90 -1.44 6.42 13.09
N PHE A 91 -0.10 6.43 13.12
CA PHE A 91 0.73 5.34 12.61
C PHE A 91 1.36 4.59 13.78
N ILE A 92 1.32 3.26 13.73
CA ILE A 92 1.81 2.35 14.76
C ILE A 92 2.81 1.43 14.08
N SER A 93 4.10 1.65 14.29
CA SER A 93 5.11 0.75 13.73
C SER A 93 5.20 -0.54 14.54
N ALA A 94 5.49 -1.67 13.87
CA ALA A 94 5.66 -2.96 14.53
C ALA A 94 7.03 -3.13 15.22
N SER A 95 8.02 -2.29 14.88
CA SER A 95 9.38 -2.40 15.43
C SER A 95 9.39 -2.13 16.95
N SER A 96 9.72 -3.16 17.73
CA SER A 96 9.97 -3.02 19.18
C SER A 96 11.36 -2.46 19.52
N GLU A 97 12.21 -2.22 18.53
CA GLU A 97 13.59 -1.76 18.70
C GLU A 97 13.70 -0.24 18.91
N ASP A 98 14.04 0.17 20.13
CA ASP A 98 14.71 1.39 20.64
C ASP A 98 14.40 2.81 20.10
N THR A 99 13.81 3.01 18.92
CA THR A 99 13.43 4.33 18.38
C THR A 99 11.90 4.43 18.19
N PRO A 100 11.16 5.22 18.99
CA PRO A 100 9.69 5.19 18.96
C PRO A 100 9.08 5.88 17.73
N CYS A 101 9.06 5.17 16.60
CA CYS A 101 8.38 5.59 15.38
C CYS A 101 6.84 5.47 15.53
N CYS A 102 6.02 6.30 14.89
CA CYS A 102 6.37 7.45 14.06
C CYS A 102 5.67 8.72 14.57
N VAL A 103 6.14 9.87 14.09
CA VAL A 103 5.55 11.18 14.37
C VAL A 103 5.32 11.99 13.09
N PHE A 104 4.37 12.90 13.15
CA PHE A 104 4.14 13.91 12.11
C PHE A 104 5.13 15.07 12.27
N ARG A 105 5.14 16.02 11.32
CA ARG A 105 6.09 17.15 11.27
C ARG A 105 6.09 18.04 12.53
N ASN A 106 5.00 18.04 13.31
CA ASN A 106 4.85 18.76 14.57
C ASN A 106 5.30 17.96 15.81
N GLY A 107 5.84 16.75 15.64
CA GLY A 107 6.22 15.85 16.75
C GLY A 107 5.06 15.05 17.37
N SER A 108 3.82 15.27 16.93
CA SER A 108 2.65 14.50 17.37
C SER A 108 2.71 13.05 16.87
N ARG A 109 2.12 12.11 17.62
CA ARG A 109 1.83 10.74 17.15
C ARG A 109 0.54 10.65 16.31
N GLU A 110 -0.21 11.74 16.23
CA GLU A 110 -1.58 11.80 15.70
C GLU A 110 -1.81 13.08 14.91
N ALA A 111 -2.57 13.00 13.82
CA ALA A 111 -2.94 14.16 12.99
C ALA A 111 -4.40 14.05 12.54
N ARG A 112 -5.17 15.12 12.70
CA ARG A 112 -6.51 15.25 12.09
C ARG A 112 -6.36 15.51 10.58
N LEU A 113 -7.16 14.82 9.78
CA LEU A 113 -7.18 14.88 8.32
C LEU A 113 -8.62 14.89 7.82
N GLU A 114 -8.86 15.52 6.68
CA GLU A 114 -10.18 15.61 6.04
C GLU A 114 -10.40 14.47 5.03
N SER A 115 -11.60 13.88 4.95
CA SER A 115 -11.87 12.63 4.22
C SER A 115 -11.91 12.77 2.70
N GLU A 116 -12.42 13.89 2.17
CA GLU A 116 -12.85 14.07 0.77
C GLU A 116 -11.82 13.77 -0.34
N TYR A 117 -10.51 13.86 -0.06
CA TYR A 117 -9.44 13.80 -1.08
C TYR A 117 -8.23 13.02 -0.56
N PRO A 118 -7.40 12.42 -1.44
CA PRO A 118 -6.17 11.75 -1.04
C PRO A 118 -5.27 12.63 -0.17
N ARG A 119 -5.07 12.24 1.09
CA ARG A 119 -4.23 12.97 2.05
C ARG A 119 -2.84 12.35 2.11
N VAL A 120 -1.82 13.22 2.14
CA VAL A 120 -0.41 12.80 2.14
C VAL A 120 0.24 13.20 3.45
N ALA A 121 0.31 12.25 4.38
CA ALA A 121 1.07 12.36 5.61
C ALA A 121 2.56 12.09 5.36
N THR A 122 3.45 12.98 5.81
CA THR A 122 4.88 12.65 5.93
C THR A 122 5.17 12.19 7.34
N LEU A 123 5.70 10.97 7.46
CA LEU A 123 6.03 10.30 8.70
C LEU A 123 7.53 10.41 8.98
N TYR A 124 7.88 10.58 10.25
CA TYR A 124 9.25 10.74 10.73
C TYR A 124 9.50 9.82 11.92
N TYR A 125 10.75 9.41 12.10
CA TYR A 125 11.19 8.82 13.36
C TYR A 125 11.13 9.88 14.46
N ARG A 126 10.83 9.46 15.70
CA ARG A 126 11.02 10.34 16.87
C ARG A 126 12.53 10.52 17.07
N PRO A 127 13.04 11.76 17.22
CA PRO A 127 14.44 11.94 17.61
C PRO A 127 14.68 11.39 19.01
N GLU A 128 15.78 10.64 19.18
CA GLU A 128 16.21 10.06 20.46
C GLU A 128 16.39 11.12 21.56
N ILE A 129 16.82 12.32 21.18
CA ILE A 129 17.08 13.45 22.09
C ILE A 129 15.99 14.51 21.92
N LEU A 130 15.35 14.89 23.03
CA LEU A 130 14.46 16.05 23.09
C LEU A 130 15.22 17.33 22.70
N GLY A 131 14.82 17.96 21.60
CA GLY A 131 15.51 19.13 21.02
C GLY A 131 16.62 18.80 20.01
N GLY A 132 16.86 17.53 19.71
CA GLY A 132 17.82 17.10 18.70
C GLY A 132 17.48 17.63 17.30
N ARG A 133 18.46 18.25 16.61
CA ARG A 133 18.29 18.81 15.25
C ARG A 133 18.44 17.74 14.17
N GLY A 134 17.56 16.75 14.17
CA GLY A 134 17.50 15.71 13.14
C GLY A 134 16.10 15.11 13.07
N VAL A 135 15.37 15.39 11.99
CA VAL A 135 14.01 14.85 11.78
C VAL A 135 14.07 13.84 10.62
N THR A 136 14.59 12.66 10.92
CA THR A 136 14.75 11.57 9.94
C THR A 136 13.39 11.16 9.40
N LYS A 137 13.22 11.18 8.07
CA LYS A 137 11.98 10.73 7.42
C LYS A 137 11.89 9.21 7.50
N PHE A 138 10.75 8.71 7.97
CA PHE A 138 10.38 7.30 7.85
C PHE A 138 9.77 7.03 6.48
N GLY A 139 8.85 7.89 6.03
CA GLY A 139 8.19 7.71 4.76
C GLY A 139 7.07 8.72 4.47
N ARG A 140 6.28 8.41 3.45
CA ARG A 140 5.08 9.15 3.05
C ARG A 140 3.92 8.18 2.97
N LEU A 141 2.92 8.40 3.82
CA LEU A 141 1.65 7.68 3.80
C LEU A 141 0.64 8.50 2.99
N ILE A 142 0.18 7.93 1.89
CA ILE A 142 -0.96 8.42 1.11
C ILE A 142 -2.18 7.62 1.57
N ILE A 143 -3.28 8.30 1.90
CA ILE A 143 -4.51 7.66 2.38
C ILE A 143 -5.75 8.31 1.78
N VAL A 144 -6.74 7.49 1.44
CA VAL A 144 -8.07 7.87 0.93
C VAL A 144 -9.12 7.19 1.80
N VAL A 145 -10.14 7.94 2.22
CA VAL A 145 -11.28 7.46 3.01
C VAL A 145 -12.57 7.84 2.28
N GLU A 146 -13.23 6.86 1.67
CA GLU A 146 -14.50 7.02 0.95
C GLU A 146 -15.65 6.64 1.90
N ASP A 147 -16.53 7.58 2.26
CA ASP A 147 -17.82 7.26 2.90
C ASP A 147 -18.80 6.74 1.84
N LEU A 148 -19.58 5.70 2.16
CA LEU A 148 -20.39 4.93 1.20
C LEU A 148 -21.89 5.28 1.30
N TYR A 149 -22.23 6.40 1.94
CA TYR A 149 -23.56 6.78 2.40
C TYR A 149 -23.90 8.24 2.07
#